data_AF-A0A1I2UFH1-F1
#
_entry.id   AF-A0A1I2UFH1-F1
#
_cell.length_a   1.000
_cell.length_b   1.000
_cell.length_c   1.000
_cell.angle_alpha   90.00
_cell.angle_beta   90.00
_cell.angle_gamma   90.00
#
_symmetry.space_group_name_H-M   'P 1'
#
loop_
_entity.id
_entity.type
_entity.pdbx_description
1 polymer ?
#
loop_
_entity_poly.entity_id
_entity_poly.type
_entity_poly.pdbx_seq_one_letter_code
_entity_poly.pdbx_strand_id
1 'polypeptide(L)'
;MTEGATSFVEGGDAEKSGGSSEQDERSGQDTATGAAESPESADQVAETETSEEAGLPDDGEESGEAAGDRVARLEAEGDVAADYLEELLDIADIDGDIDLDVEGDRAMVAIVGGDLKLLVGQDGEVLEALQELTRLAVYRETGERSRLMLDVGGYRAQRRTDLVALAEKVVEEVRTSGEPVRMAPMTPFERKIVHDAVAAKGLTSESEGEEPDRRVVVQQA
;
A
#
# COMPACT_ATOMS: atom_id res chain seq x y z
N MET A 1 35.15 40.55 40.86
CA MET A 1 36.39 41.17 40.33
C MET A 1 36.29 41.07 38.81
N THR A 2 36.58 42.18 38.09
CA THR A 2 36.84 42.27 36.62
C THR A 2 35.85 41.55 35.67
N GLU A 3 34.92 42.16 34.92
CA GLU A 3 34.93 43.37 34.05
C GLU A 3 35.45 43.15 32.61
N GLY A 4 34.71 43.70 31.63
CA GLY A 4 35.12 43.88 30.22
C GLY A 4 34.72 42.77 29.23
N ALA A 5 34.49 43.02 27.94
CA ALA A 5 34.32 44.32 27.26
C ALA A 5 33.58 44.18 25.89
N THR A 6 32.98 45.30 25.48
CA THR A 6 32.11 45.63 24.34
C THR A 6 32.75 45.71 22.93
N SER A 7 32.00 45.35 21.88
CA SER A 7 31.86 46.02 20.54
C SER A 7 31.03 45.12 19.59
N PHE A 8 30.08 45.52 18.72
CA PHE A 8 29.64 46.79 18.09
C PHE A 8 30.39 47.27 16.83
N VAL A 9 29.85 46.89 15.65
CA VAL A 9 29.82 47.54 14.31
C VAL A 9 28.60 46.92 13.58
N GLU A 10 27.64 47.53 12.86
CA GLU A 10 27.34 48.90 12.36
C GLU A 10 27.54 49.13 10.84
N GLY A 11 26.43 49.38 10.11
CA GLY A 11 26.37 49.79 8.69
C GLY A 11 26.30 48.66 7.64
N GLY A 12 25.60 48.80 6.50
CA GLY A 12 24.73 49.91 6.08
C GLY A 12 24.02 49.70 4.73
N ASP A 13 22.89 50.39 4.61
CA ASP A 13 21.95 50.71 3.51
C ASP A 13 22.26 50.42 2.02
N ALA A 14 21.18 50.07 1.29
CA ALA A 14 20.93 50.54 -0.09
C ALA A 14 19.44 50.42 -0.50
N GLU A 15 18.72 51.56 -0.60
CA GLU A 15 17.34 51.63 -1.16
C GLU A 15 17.31 51.77 -2.69
N LYS A 16 16.19 51.32 -3.31
CA LYS A 16 15.47 51.93 -4.47
C LYS A 16 14.25 51.06 -4.80
N SER A 17 12.97 51.48 -4.82
CA SER A 17 12.23 52.73 -5.12
C SER A 17 11.76 52.85 -6.59
N GLY A 18 10.44 52.96 -6.78
CA GLY A 18 9.78 53.22 -8.08
C GLY A 18 9.39 51.94 -8.85
N GLY A 19 8.27 51.88 -9.58
CA GLY A 19 7.27 52.92 -9.86
C GLY A 19 5.86 52.34 -10.08
N SER A 20 4.89 53.21 -10.34
CA SER A 20 3.45 52.92 -10.30
C SER A 20 2.79 52.78 -11.68
N SER A 21 1.74 51.94 -11.74
CA SER A 21 0.50 52.12 -12.52
C SER A 21 0.55 52.65 -13.96
N GLU A 22 0.00 51.89 -14.90
CA GLU A 22 -0.85 52.47 -15.95
C GLU A 22 -1.95 51.47 -16.38
N GLN A 23 -3.12 52.01 -16.75
CA GLN A 23 -4.24 51.29 -17.38
C GLN A 23 -4.29 51.73 -18.84
N ASP A 24 -4.62 50.84 -19.78
CA ASP A 24 -5.15 51.26 -21.08
C ASP A 24 -6.24 50.27 -21.52
N GLU A 25 -7.44 50.79 -21.75
CA GLU A 25 -8.56 50.03 -22.29
C GLU A 25 -8.54 50.12 -23.82
N ARG A 26 -8.85 49.03 -24.52
CA ARG A 26 -9.28 49.13 -25.93
C ARG A 26 -10.16 47.97 -26.37
N SER A 27 -11.25 48.34 -27.04
CA SER A 27 -12.30 47.46 -27.57
C SER A 27 -12.34 47.55 -29.11
N GLY A 28 -13.01 46.60 -29.75
CA GLY A 28 -13.05 46.40 -31.21
C GLY A 28 -12.49 45.02 -31.57
N GLN A 29 -13.24 43.92 -31.74
CA GLN A 29 -14.53 43.66 -32.42
C GLN A 29 -14.39 43.37 -33.93
N ASP A 30 -15.29 42.50 -34.43
CA ASP A 30 -15.48 42.00 -35.80
C ASP A 30 -14.46 40.94 -36.29
N THR A 31 -14.84 39.90 -37.06
CA THR A 31 -16.15 39.54 -37.69
C THR A 31 -16.58 38.10 -37.38
N ALA A 32 -17.87 37.79 -37.57
CA ALA A 32 -18.45 36.45 -37.37
C ALA A 32 -18.57 35.58 -38.65
N THR A 33 -18.54 34.25 -38.47
CA THR A 33 -19.09 33.18 -39.33
C THR A 33 -18.98 31.87 -38.54
N GLY A 34 -19.95 30.94 -38.50
CA GLY A 34 -21.32 30.90 -39.04
C GLY A 34 -22.05 29.68 -38.42
N ALA A 35 -23.38 29.64 -38.44
CA ALA A 35 -24.16 28.66 -37.66
C ALA A 35 -24.61 27.42 -38.47
N ALA A 36 -24.48 26.25 -37.84
CA ALA A 36 -25.23 25.01 -38.09
C ALA A 36 -25.23 24.23 -36.76
N GLU A 37 -26.37 24.10 -36.08
CA GLU A 37 -27.31 22.96 -36.13
C GLU A 37 -26.91 21.77 -35.22
N SER A 38 -27.85 21.40 -34.35
CA SER A 38 -27.89 20.21 -33.49
C SER A 38 -29.20 19.46 -33.78
N PRO A 39 -29.51 18.30 -33.17
CA PRO A 39 -28.67 17.35 -32.43
C PRO A 39 -28.83 15.88 -32.90
N GLU A 40 -27.94 14.98 -32.48
CA GLU A 40 -28.16 13.51 -32.30
C GLU A 40 -26.80 12.90 -31.82
N SER A 41 -26.71 11.87 -30.97
CA SER A 41 -27.71 11.09 -30.24
C SER A 41 -27.26 10.87 -28.79
N ALA A 42 -28.19 10.55 -27.89
CA ALA A 42 -27.84 10.05 -26.56
C ALA A 42 -27.57 8.54 -26.63
N ASP A 43 -26.42 8.10 -26.11
CA ASP A 43 -26.17 6.69 -25.80
C ASP A 43 -25.97 6.55 -24.29
N GLN A 44 -26.75 5.66 -23.66
CA GLN A 44 -26.75 5.44 -22.22
C GLN A 44 -26.04 4.13 -21.91
N VAL A 45 -24.70 4.17 -21.85
CA VAL A 45 -23.92 3.09 -21.24
C VAL A 45 -24.05 3.19 -19.71
N ALA A 46 -25.10 2.56 -19.19
CA ALA A 46 -25.19 2.23 -17.77
C ALA A 46 -24.23 1.07 -17.49
N GLU A 47 -22.96 1.38 -17.25
CA GLU A 47 -21.97 0.38 -16.86
C GLU A 47 -22.27 -0.09 -15.45
N THR A 48 -22.73 -1.34 -15.35
CA THR A 48 -23.13 -2.01 -14.11
C THR A 48 -21.95 -2.09 -13.14
N GLU A 49 -22.22 -1.83 -11.87
CA GLU A 49 -21.28 -2.04 -10.76
C GLU A 49 -20.81 -3.51 -10.73
N THR A 50 -19.68 -3.77 -11.38
CA THR A 50 -18.97 -5.04 -11.24
C THR A 50 -18.22 -4.97 -9.92
N SER A 51 -18.81 -5.56 -8.88
CA SER A 51 -18.12 -5.79 -7.61
C SER A 51 -16.96 -6.76 -7.82
N GLU A 52 -15.78 -6.21 -8.15
CA GLU A 52 -14.52 -6.94 -8.13
C GLU A 52 -14.09 -7.22 -6.68
N GLU A 53 -14.84 -8.09 -6.00
CA GLU A 53 -14.12 -9.18 -5.35
C GLU A 53 -13.40 -9.94 -6.46
N ALA A 54 -12.08 -10.06 -6.35
CA ALA A 54 -11.30 -10.99 -7.14
C ALA A 54 -11.57 -12.44 -6.64
N GLY A 55 -12.84 -12.85 -6.75
CA GLY A 55 -13.28 -14.22 -6.59
C GLY A 55 -12.66 -15.05 -7.69
N LEU A 56 -11.47 -15.58 -7.41
CA LEU A 56 -10.81 -16.59 -8.23
C LEU A 56 -11.83 -17.72 -8.53
N PRO A 57 -11.92 -18.21 -9.78
CA PRO A 57 -12.79 -19.34 -10.06
C PRO A 57 -12.35 -20.53 -9.21
N ASP A 58 -13.31 -21.11 -8.49
CA ASP A 58 -13.16 -22.28 -7.64
C ASP A 58 -13.06 -23.56 -8.49
N ASP A 59 -12.08 -23.59 -9.40
CA ASP A 59 -11.74 -24.73 -10.26
C ASP A 59 -10.97 -25.79 -9.44
N GLY A 60 -11.63 -26.31 -8.41
CA GLY A 60 -11.13 -27.33 -7.49
C GLY A 60 -12.21 -28.36 -7.17
N GLU A 61 -12.25 -29.47 -7.93
CA GLU A 61 -13.16 -30.59 -7.64
C GLU A 61 -12.72 -31.36 -6.37
N GLU A 62 -12.99 -30.82 -5.18
CA GLU A 62 -12.67 -31.46 -3.89
C GLU A 62 -13.57 -32.68 -3.58
N SER A 63 -13.41 -33.73 -4.38
CA SER A 63 -14.04 -35.03 -4.25
C SER A 63 -13.39 -35.88 -3.14
N GLY A 64 -13.44 -35.39 -1.90
CA GLY A 64 -13.26 -36.19 -0.69
C GLY A 64 -11.87 -36.76 -0.45
N GLU A 65 -10.84 -35.91 -0.54
CA GLU A 65 -9.49 -36.27 -0.11
C GLU A 65 -9.42 -36.60 1.39
N ALA A 66 -8.59 -37.56 1.77
CA ALA A 66 -8.33 -37.83 3.18
C ALA A 66 -7.43 -36.74 3.76
N ALA A 67 -7.77 -36.22 4.96
CA ALA A 67 -7.06 -35.08 5.56
C ALA A 67 -5.52 -35.26 5.67
N GLY A 68 -5.03 -36.49 5.84
CA GLY A 68 -3.59 -36.78 5.86
C GLY A 68 -2.88 -36.66 4.50
N ASP A 69 -3.61 -36.83 3.39
CA ASP A 69 -3.06 -36.65 2.04
C ASP A 69 -2.81 -35.16 1.74
N ARG A 70 -3.76 -34.31 2.18
CA ARG A 70 -3.63 -32.85 2.13
C ARG A 70 -2.48 -32.33 2.98
N VAL A 71 -2.34 -32.82 4.21
CA VAL A 71 -1.21 -32.41 5.08
C VAL A 71 0.12 -32.77 4.42
N ALA A 72 0.28 -34.00 3.93
CA ALA A 72 1.51 -34.41 3.23
C ALA A 72 1.80 -33.58 1.96
N ARG A 73 0.77 -33.07 1.28
CA ARG A 73 0.91 -32.15 0.14
C ARG A 73 1.34 -30.75 0.55
N LEU A 74 0.78 -30.22 1.64
CA LEU A 74 1.15 -28.91 2.19
C LEU A 74 2.55 -28.93 2.83
N GLU A 75 2.95 -30.06 3.43
CA GLU A 75 4.33 -30.31 3.85
C GLU A 75 5.29 -30.27 2.65
N ALA A 76 5.00 -31.00 1.56
CA ALA A 76 5.82 -31.00 0.35
C ALA A 76 5.82 -29.65 -0.41
N GLU A 77 4.73 -28.88 -0.35
CA GLU A 77 4.68 -27.48 -0.83
C GLU A 77 5.59 -26.58 0.00
N GLY A 78 5.68 -26.81 1.32
CA GLY A 78 6.62 -26.15 2.22
C GLY A 78 8.08 -26.52 1.91
N ASP A 79 8.39 -27.81 1.71
CA ASP A 79 9.74 -28.29 1.38
C ASP A 79 10.28 -27.62 0.10
N VAL A 80 9.50 -27.62 -1.00
CA VAL A 80 9.90 -27.00 -2.29
C VAL A 80 10.07 -25.48 -2.17
N ALA A 81 9.30 -24.84 -1.29
CA ALA A 81 9.44 -23.41 -1.01
C ALA A 81 10.66 -23.09 -0.15
N ALA A 82 11.01 -23.94 0.81
CA ALA A 82 12.24 -23.85 1.58
C ALA A 82 13.46 -24.01 0.67
N ASP A 83 13.54 -25.08 -0.15
CA ASP A 83 14.62 -25.30 -1.12
C ASP A 83 14.88 -24.06 -1.99
N TYR A 84 13.81 -23.43 -2.51
CA TYR A 84 13.90 -22.21 -3.33
C TYR A 84 14.41 -20.99 -2.55
N LEU A 85 13.99 -20.83 -1.29
CA LEU A 85 14.37 -19.71 -0.45
C LEU A 85 15.77 -19.88 0.16
N GLU A 86 16.20 -21.10 0.50
CA GLU A 86 17.58 -21.40 0.89
C GLU A 86 18.56 -21.08 -0.25
N GLU A 87 18.31 -21.54 -1.49
CA GLU A 87 19.16 -21.21 -2.64
C GLU A 87 19.21 -19.68 -2.88
N LEU A 88 18.10 -18.96 -2.65
CA LEU A 88 18.04 -17.50 -2.77
C LEU A 88 18.87 -16.79 -1.68
N LEU A 89 18.80 -17.24 -0.42
CA LEU A 89 19.56 -16.70 0.71
C LEU A 89 21.07 -16.92 0.52
N ASP A 90 21.47 -18.13 0.13
CA ASP A 90 22.87 -18.51 -0.16
C ASP A 90 23.45 -17.66 -1.31
N ILE A 91 22.68 -17.45 -2.38
CA ILE A 91 23.11 -16.61 -3.53
C ILE A 91 23.21 -15.13 -3.15
N ALA A 92 22.40 -14.67 -2.19
CA ALA A 92 22.33 -13.28 -1.77
C ALA A 92 23.31 -12.91 -0.64
N ASP A 93 23.99 -13.88 -0.02
CA ASP A 93 24.86 -13.69 1.17
C ASP A 93 24.06 -13.10 2.36
N ILE A 94 22.86 -13.65 2.62
CA ILE A 94 21.93 -13.20 3.67
C ILE A 94 21.76 -14.30 4.73
N ASP A 95 22.17 -14.02 5.96
CA ASP A 95 21.85 -14.86 7.13
C ASP A 95 20.33 -14.97 7.32
N GLY A 96 19.80 -16.20 7.45
CA GLY A 96 18.41 -16.47 7.83
C GLY A 96 18.16 -17.96 8.07
N ASP A 97 17.38 -18.27 9.10
CA ASP A 97 16.83 -19.61 9.34
C ASP A 97 15.41 -19.69 8.74
N ILE A 98 14.99 -20.85 8.21
CA ILE A 98 13.64 -21.06 7.66
C ILE A 98 12.82 -21.99 8.57
N ASP A 99 11.68 -21.50 9.05
CA ASP A 99 10.65 -22.28 9.75
C ASP A 99 9.50 -22.63 8.79
N LEU A 100 9.01 -23.88 8.87
CA LEU A 100 7.85 -24.39 8.10
C LEU A 100 6.70 -24.79 9.04
N ASP A 101 5.46 -24.45 8.67
CA ASP A 101 4.23 -24.87 9.37
C ASP A 101 3.04 -25.01 8.38
N VAL A 102 1.93 -25.61 8.82
CA VAL A 102 0.71 -25.83 8.01
C VAL A 102 -0.51 -25.25 8.73
N GLU A 103 -0.93 -24.05 8.34
CA GLU A 103 -2.06 -23.34 8.94
C GLU A 103 -3.34 -23.49 8.10
N GLY A 104 -4.12 -24.54 8.37
CA GLY A 104 -5.44 -24.75 7.77
C GLY A 104 -5.36 -25.46 6.41
N ASP A 105 -5.46 -24.69 5.32
CA ASP A 105 -5.47 -25.17 3.93
C ASP A 105 -4.27 -24.69 3.09
N ARG A 106 -3.21 -24.20 3.76
CA ARG A 106 -2.02 -23.59 3.15
C ARG A 106 -0.74 -23.95 3.91
N ALA A 107 0.37 -24.00 3.18
CA ALA A 107 1.70 -23.99 3.75
C ALA A 107 2.07 -22.59 4.27
N MET A 108 2.88 -22.54 5.31
CA MET A 108 3.38 -21.30 5.92
C MET A 108 4.90 -21.38 5.97
N VAL A 109 5.58 -20.35 5.49
CA VAL A 109 7.04 -20.24 5.53
C VAL A 109 7.41 -18.95 6.24
N ALA A 110 8.31 -19.04 7.21
CA ALA A 110 8.82 -17.88 7.93
C ALA A 110 10.34 -17.85 7.88
N ILE A 111 10.91 -16.73 7.42
CA ILE A 111 12.36 -16.50 7.52
C ILE A 111 12.62 -15.70 8.80
N VAL A 112 13.52 -16.21 9.65
CA VAL A 112 13.87 -15.65 10.97
C VAL A 112 15.40 -15.55 11.13
N GLY A 113 15.88 -14.89 12.20
CA GLY A 113 17.30 -14.60 12.36
C GLY A 113 17.80 -13.45 11.48
N GLY A 114 19.13 -13.29 11.37
CA GLY A 114 19.79 -12.39 10.40
C GLY A 114 19.46 -10.88 10.45
N ASP A 115 19.76 -10.18 9.34
CA ASP A 115 19.28 -8.83 9.05
C ASP A 115 18.36 -8.82 7.82
N LEU A 116 17.13 -9.29 8.02
CA LEU A 116 16.16 -9.54 6.95
C LEU A 116 15.51 -8.27 6.35
N LYS A 117 15.97 -7.06 6.68
CA LYS A 117 15.39 -5.80 6.17
C LYS A 117 15.35 -5.75 4.64
N LEU A 118 16.34 -6.36 3.97
CA LEU A 118 16.41 -6.43 2.51
C LEU A 118 15.30 -7.32 1.91
N LEU A 119 14.92 -8.40 2.61
CA LEU A 119 13.84 -9.30 2.19
C LEU A 119 12.44 -8.72 2.44
N VAL A 120 12.31 -7.77 3.37
CA VAL A 120 11.06 -7.01 3.56
C VAL A 120 10.90 -5.94 2.48
N GLY A 121 11.96 -5.18 2.18
CA GLY A 121 11.92 -4.04 1.26
C GLY A 121 11.23 -2.82 1.85
N GLN A 122 10.93 -1.81 1.02
CA GLN A 122 10.12 -0.68 1.49
C GLN A 122 8.65 -1.12 1.63
N ASP A 123 8.04 -0.82 2.79
CA ASP A 123 6.64 -1.08 3.11
C ASP A 123 6.15 -2.55 2.93
N GLY A 124 7.05 -3.50 2.69
CA GLY A 124 6.76 -4.92 2.45
C GLY A 124 6.80 -5.35 0.97
N GLU A 125 7.24 -4.48 0.05
CA GLU A 125 7.23 -4.73 -1.40
C GLU A 125 8.05 -5.96 -1.81
N VAL A 126 9.20 -6.20 -1.17
CA VAL A 126 10.08 -7.32 -1.51
C VAL A 126 9.54 -8.62 -0.91
N LEU A 127 8.93 -8.56 0.27
CA LEU A 127 8.28 -9.73 0.88
C LEU A 127 7.15 -10.28 0.00
N GLU A 128 6.29 -9.41 -0.52
CA GLU A 128 5.18 -9.84 -1.39
C GLU A 128 5.72 -10.32 -2.76
N ALA A 129 6.76 -9.69 -3.31
CA ALA A 129 7.42 -10.16 -4.53
C ALA A 129 8.09 -11.54 -4.34
N LEU A 130 8.78 -11.78 -3.22
CA LEU A 130 9.38 -13.06 -2.87
C LEU A 130 8.31 -14.14 -2.69
N GLN A 131 7.16 -13.82 -2.08
CA GLN A 131 6.05 -14.76 -1.95
C GLN A 131 5.53 -15.22 -3.32
N GLU A 132 5.30 -14.31 -4.26
CA GLU A 132 4.79 -14.68 -5.59
C GLU A 132 5.84 -15.44 -6.43
N LEU A 133 7.13 -15.10 -6.29
CA LEU A 133 8.21 -15.88 -6.88
C LEU A 133 8.30 -17.30 -6.30
N THR A 134 8.10 -17.45 -4.99
CA THR A 134 8.08 -18.74 -4.28
C THR A 134 6.88 -19.59 -4.71
N ARG A 135 5.68 -19.00 -4.77
CA ARG A 135 4.47 -19.66 -5.31
C ARG A 135 4.66 -20.12 -6.75
N LEU A 136 5.37 -19.34 -7.57
CA LEU A 136 5.71 -19.71 -8.95
C LEU A 136 6.76 -20.82 -9.03
N ALA A 137 7.72 -20.87 -8.10
CA ALA A 137 8.68 -21.97 -7.97
C ALA A 137 7.97 -23.28 -7.60
N VAL A 138 7.09 -23.26 -6.58
CA VAL A 138 6.25 -24.41 -6.21
C VAL A 138 5.39 -24.86 -7.39
N TYR A 139 4.62 -23.96 -8.02
CA TYR A 139 3.76 -24.29 -9.17
C TYR A 139 4.52 -24.90 -10.34
N ARG A 140 5.79 -24.52 -10.54
CA ARG A 140 6.64 -25.08 -11.59
C ARG A 140 7.02 -26.55 -11.34
N GLU A 141 7.17 -26.95 -10.07
CA GLU A 141 7.59 -28.31 -9.70
C GLU A 141 6.40 -29.24 -9.40
N THR A 142 5.36 -28.74 -8.72
CA THR A 142 4.16 -29.52 -8.37
C THR A 142 3.10 -29.53 -9.49
N GLY A 143 3.04 -28.46 -10.31
CA GLY A 143 1.95 -28.20 -11.25
C GLY A 143 0.67 -27.64 -10.62
N GLU A 144 0.61 -27.49 -9.29
CA GLU A 144 -0.57 -27.04 -8.53
C GLU A 144 -0.40 -25.60 -8.02
N ARG A 145 -1.51 -24.84 -7.95
CA ARG A 145 -1.48 -23.45 -7.50
C ARG A 145 -1.39 -23.37 -5.98
N SER A 146 -0.14 -23.23 -5.50
CA SER A 146 0.22 -22.93 -4.12
C SER A 146 -0.65 -21.83 -3.49
N ARG A 147 -1.09 -22.08 -2.25
CA ARG A 147 -1.74 -21.07 -1.36
C ARG A 147 -0.78 -20.51 -0.31
N LEU A 148 0.48 -20.92 -0.36
CA LEU A 148 1.57 -20.60 0.57
C LEU A 148 1.61 -19.13 0.99
N MET A 149 1.86 -18.89 2.27
CA MET A 149 2.05 -17.54 2.83
C MET A 149 3.48 -17.40 3.37
N LEU A 150 4.18 -16.35 2.93
CA LEU A 150 5.53 -16.02 3.37
C LEU A 150 5.47 -14.85 4.38
N ASP A 151 6.14 -15.02 5.52
CA ASP A 151 6.48 -13.93 6.44
C ASP A 151 8.00 -13.86 6.66
N VAL A 152 8.49 -12.67 7.03
CA VAL A 152 9.90 -12.39 7.26
C VAL A 152 10.00 -11.61 8.57
N GLY A 153 10.64 -12.20 9.58
CA GLY A 153 10.91 -11.55 10.87
C GLY A 153 9.69 -11.08 11.67
N GLY A 154 8.49 -11.60 11.42
CA GLY A 154 7.23 -11.15 12.02
C GLY A 154 6.62 -9.91 11.36
N TYR A 155 7.08 -9.53 10.15
CA TYR A 155 6.72 -8.27 9.50
C TYR A 155 5.21 -8.06 9.37
N ARG A 156 4.44 -9.06 8.93
CA ARG A 156 2.99 -8.91 8.72
C ARG A 156 2.24 -8.61 10.02
N ALA A 157 2.72 -9.14 11.16
CA ALA A 157 2.15 -8.87 12.49
C ALA A 157 2.54 -7.48 13.02
N GLN A 158 3.81 -7.08 12.85
CA GLN A 158 4.30 -5.75 13.23
C GLN A 158 3.62 -4.65 12.41
N ARG A 159 3.59 -4.79 11.07
CA ARG A 159 2.94 -3.85 10.15
C ARG A 159 1.46 -3.65 10.46
N ARG A 160 0.72 -4.71 10.81
CA ARG A 160 -0.67 -4.61 11.27
C ARG A 160 -0.81 -3.77 12.54
N THR A 161 0.12 -3.92 13.47
CA THR A 161 0.15 -3.15 14.74
C THR A 161 0.44 -1.68 14.47
N ASP A 162 1.40 -1.38 13.59
CA ASP A 162 1.77 0.00 13.21
C ASP A 162 0.64 0.71 12.46
N LEU A 163 -0.06 0.03 11.56
CA LEU A 163 -1.22 0.58 10.83
C LEU A 163 -2.40 0.89 11.76
N VAL A 164 -2.68 0.04 12.74
CA VAL A 164 -3.69 0.31 13.79
C VAL A 164 -3.26 1.53 14.62
N ALA A 165 -2.01 1.57 15.08
CA ALA A 165 -1.49 2.69 15.86
C ALA A 165 -1.36 4.01 15.05
N LEU A 166 -1.31 3.93 13.72
CA LEU A 166 -1.40 5.09 12.82
C LEU A 166 -2.85 5.55 12.65
N ALA A 167 -3.78 4.63 12.41
CA ALA A 167 -5.21 4.91 12.32
C ALA A 167 -5.76 5.56 13.61
N GLU A 168 -5.32 5.11 14.80
CA GLU A 168 -5.70 5.73 16.07
C GLU A 168 -5.24 7.19 16.19
N LYS A 169 -4.03 7.52 15.71
CA LYS A 169 -3.54 8.92 15.71
C LYS A 169 -4.35 9.80 14.77
N VAL A 170 -4.61 9.30 13.55
CA VAL A 170 -5.42 9.99 12.53
C VAL A 170 -6.86 10.22 13.03
N VAL A 171 -7.44 9.26 13.75
CA VAL A 171 -8.77 9.42 14.39
C VAL A 171 -8.78 10.56 15.42
N GLU A 172 -7.77 10.65 16.30
CA GLU A 172 -7.72 11.75 17.29
C GLU A 172 -7.40 13.11 16.64
N GLU A 173 -6.66 13.13 15.53
CA GLU A 173 -6.45 14.33 14.72
C GLU A 173 -7.76 14.83 14.10
N VAL A 174 -8.50 13.98 13.38
CA VAL A 174 -9.81 14.29 12.77
C VAL A 174 -10.86 14.69 13.82
N ARG A 175 -10.81 14.10 15.03
CA ARG A 175 -11.66 14.50 16.17
C ARG A 175 -11.31 15.89 16.71
N THR A 176 -10.07 16.32 16.59
CA THR A 176 -9.56 17.60 17.12
C THR A 176 -9.66 18.74 16.10
N SER A 177 -9.40 18.47 14.82
CA SER A 177 -9.48 19.46 13.74
C SER A 177 -10.91 19.63 13.20
N GLY A 178 -11.67 18.53 13.09
CA GLY A 178 -12.91 18.49 12.31
C GLY A 178 -12.71 18.38 10.79
N GLU A 179 -11.45 18.31 10.32
CA GLU A 179 -11.10 18.27 8.90
C GLU A 179 -10.72 16.83 8.47
N PRO A 180 -11.09 16.38 7.24
CA PRO A 180 -10.69 15.06 6.73
C PRO A 180 -9.18 14.92 6.55
N VAL A 181 -8.60 13.84 7.09
CA VAL A 181 -7.17 13.54 6.97
C VAL A 181 -6.95 12.45 5.93
N ARG A 182 -6.01 12.69 5.01
CA ARG A 182 -5.57 11.75 3.98
C ARG A 182 -4.32 11.01 4.43
N MET A 183 -4.37 9.69 4.42
CA MET A 183 -3.24 8.84 4.76
C MET A 183 -2.31 8.63 3.55
N ALA A 184 -1.16 7.98 3.77
CA ALA A 184 -0.31 7.50 2.68
C ALA A 184 -1.06 6.47 1.80
N PRO A 185 -0.67 6.28 0.54
CA PRO A 185 -1.04 5.10 -0.23
C PRO A 185 -0.62 3.83 0.51
N MET A 186 -1.44 2.79 0.42
CA MET A 186 -1.19 1.49 1.05
C MET A 186 -2.03 0.41 0.35
N THR A 187 -1.62 -0.85 0.41
CA THR A 187 -2.24 -1.97 -0.32
C THR A 187 -3.70 -2.22 0.11
N PRO A 188 -4.54 -2.91 -0.70
CA PRO A 188 -5.93 -3.21 -0.33
C PRO A 188 -6.12 -3.85 1.05
N PHE A 189 -5.18 -4.72 1.47
CA PHE A 189 -5.19 -5.37 2.78
C PHE A 189 -4.93 -4.38 3.93
N GLU A 190 -3.98 -3.48 3.75
CA GLU A 190 -3.66 -2.43 4.74
C GLU A 190 -4.79 -1.40 4.84
N ARG A 191 -5.39 -1.01 3.70
CA ARG A 191 -6.59 -0.15 3.68
C ARG A 191 -7.71 -0.77 4.50
N LYS A 192 -7.93 -2.09 4.41
CA LYS A 192 -8.90 -2.82 5.23
C LYS A 192 -8.57 -2.76 6.73
N ILE A 193 -7.32 -3.00 7.14
CA ILE A 193 -6.89 -2.87 8.54
C ILE A 193 -7.18 -1.46 9.10
N VAL A 194 -6.91 -0.42 8.30
CA VAL A 194 -7.21 0.97 8.68
C VAL A 194 -8.71 1.23 8.74
N HIS A 195 -9.50 0.79 7.75
CA HIS A 195 -10.96 0.93 7.77
C HIS A 195 -11.60 0.26 9.00
N ASP A 196 -11.19 -0.97 9.33
CA ASP A 196 -11.64 -1.70 10.53
C ASP A 196 -11.28 -0.93 11.81
N ALA A 197 -10.05 -0.40 11.91
CA ALA A 197 -9.58 0.37 13.06
C ALA A 197 -10.32 1.72 13.22
N VAL A 198 -10.59 2.43 12.13
CA VAL A 198 -11.35 3.71 12.12
C VAL A 198 -12.81 3.47 12.51
N ALA A 199 -13.46 2.45 11.92
CA ALA A 199 -14.84 2.08 12.23
C ALA A 199 -14.99 1.68 13.71
N ALA A 200 -14.01 0.98 14.30
CA ALA A 200 -13.99 0.66 15.72
C ALA A 200 -13.90 1.89 16.65
N LYS A 201 -13.58 3.08 16.12
CA LYS A 201 -13.63 4.38 16.84
C LYS A 201 -14.86 5.22 16.49
N GLY A 202 -15.76 4.74 15.63
CA GLY A 202 -16.99 5.44 15.24
C GLY A 202 -16.77 6.65 14.31
N LEU A 203 -15.68 6.64 13.52
CA LEU A 203 -15.47 7.59 12.42
C LEU A 203 -15.76 6.90 11.08
N THR A 204 -15.92 7.67 10.02
CA THR A 204 -16.06 7.13 8.66
C THR A 204 -14.73 7.19 7.91
N SER A 205 -14.58 6.34 6.90
CA SER A 205 -13.41 6.36 6.02
C SER A 205 -13.72 5.81 4.64
N GLU A 206 -13.02 6.32 3.63
CA GLU A 206 -13.19 6.00 2.21
C GLU A 206 -11.83 5.79 1.53
N SER A 207 -11.77 5.01 0.44
CA SER A 207 -10.54 4.70 -0.29
C SER A 207 -10.45 5.50 -1.60
N GLU A 208 -9.81 6.68 -1.53
CA GLU A 208 -9.63 7.65 -2.63
C GLU A 208 -8.41 7.31 -3.51
N GLY A 209 -8.53 7.51 -4.82
CA GLY A 209 -7.46 7.31 -5.81
C GLY A 209 -7.46 5.94 -6.49
N GLU A 210 -6.57 5.79 -7.47
CA GLU A 210 -6.33 4.57 -8.24
C GLU A 210 -5.02 3.89 -7.78
N GLU A 211 -4.91 2.57 -7.93
CA GLU A 211 -3.71 1.80 -7.53
C GLU A 211 -2.52 2.19 -8.44
N PRO A 212 -1.30 2.45 -7.92
CA PRO A 212 -0.82 2.27 -6.54
C PRO A 212 -1.00 3.49 -5.61
N ASP A 213 -1.50 4.62 -6.10
CA ASP A 213 -1.68 5.87 -5.34
C ASP A 213 -2.94 5.87 -4.46
N ARG A 214 -3.62 4.73 -4.28
CA ARG A 214 -4.89 4.61 -3.58
C ARG A 214 -4.70 4.58 -2.06
N ARG A 215 -5.39 5.48 -1.37
CA ARG A 215 -5.17 5.79 0.06
C ARG A 215 -6.48 5.86 0.83
N VAL A 216 -6.41 5.71 2.16
CA VAL A 216 -7.56 5.94 3.03
C VAL A 216 -7.68 7.42 3.39
N VAL A 217 -8.90 7.96 3.26
CA VAL A 217 -9.32 9.24 3.83
C VAL A 217 -10.16 8.95 5.07
N VAL A 218 -9.90 9.66 6.16
CA VAL A 218 -10.62 9.52 7.43
C VAL A 218 -11.35 10.81 7.75
N GLN A 219 -12.64 10.72 8.09
CA GLN A 219 -13.50 11.88 8.38
C GLN A 219 -14.51 11.56 9.49
N GLN A 220 -15.24 12.59 9.96
CA GLN A 220 -16.29 12.39 10.96
C GLN A 220 -17.51 11.67 10.37
N ALA A 221 -18.45 11.27 11.23
CA ALA A 221 -19.64 10.49 10.88
C ALA A 221 -20.93 11.34 10.88
#